data_AF-A0A352XV48-F1
#
_entry.id   AF-A0A352XV48-F1
#
_cell.length_a   1.000
_cell.length_b   1.000
_cell.length_c   1.000
_cell.angle_alpha   90.00
_cell.angle_beta   90.00
_cell.angle_gamma   90.00
#
_symmetry.space_group_name_H-M   'P 1'
#
loop_
_entity.id
_entity.type
_entity.pdbx_description
1 polymer ?
#
loop_
_entity_poly.entity_id
_entity_poly.type
_entity_poly.pdbx_seq_one_letter_code
_entity_poly.pdbx_strand_id
1 'polypeptide(L)'
;FNVLDTTTDGKRKKSVRIVYPRCVAWQQVATLLKAFKEQQEAQFETIIIQGYWPQDPGGFTFTNGQLTYDRAVRLGGQINDRYQIETGNGFEVSSVRIVLSE
;
A
#
# COMPACT_ATOMS: atom_id res chain seq x y z
N PHE A 1 2.78 10.87 -9.95
CA PHE A 1 2.81 10.22 -8.63
C PHE A 1 3.15 11.28 -7.59
N ASN A 2 2.47 11.29 -6.45
CA ASN A 2 2.90 12.11 -5.31
C ASN A 2 3.63 11.18 -4.34
N VAL A 3 4.89 11.50 -4.04
CA VAL A 3 5.72 10.75 -3.10
C VAL A 3 5.86 11.56 -1.82
N LEU A 4 5.55 10.95 -0.69
CA LEU A 4 5.78 11.50 0.64
C LEU A 4 6.77 10.60 1.38
N ASP A 5 7.92 11.15 1.73
CA ASP A 5 8.91 10.52 2.60
C ASP A 5 8.74 11.09 4.01
N THR A 6 8.64 10.21 5.00
CA THR A 6 8.49 10.56 6.41
C THR A 6 9.33 9.63 7.26
N THR A 7 10.01 10.17 8.26
CA THR A 7 10.71 9.38 9.28
C THR A 7 9.90 9.41 10.57
N THR A 8 9.59 8.25 11.14
CA THR A 8 8.88 8.12 12.42
C THR A 8 9.59 7.05 13.26
N ASP A 9 9.96 7.40 14.49
CA ASP A 9 10.70 6.51 15.41
C ASP A 9 11.98 5.90 14.80
N GLY A 10 12.70 6.67 13.98
CA GLY A 10 13.91 6.22 13.29
C GLY A 10 13.68 5.28 12.10
N LYS A 11 12.42 4.98 11.76
CA LYS A 11 12.04 4.20 10.57
C LYS A 11 11.59 5.12 9.45
N ARG A 12 12.11 4.91 8.26
CA ARG A 12 11.74 5.63 7.04
C ARG A 12 10.51 4.99 6.40
N LYS A 13 9.56 5.84 6.07
CA LYS A 13 8.29 5.49 5.46
C LYS A 13 8.14 6.26 4.16
N LYS A 14 7.93 5.52 3.07
CA LYS A 14 7.57 6.07 1.76
C LYS A 14 6.10 5.84 1.50
N SER A 15 5.37 6.89 1.15
CA SER A 15 3.99 6.79 0.67
C SER A 15 3.91 7.28 -0.75
N VAL A 16 3.37 6.47 -1.66
CA VAL A 16 3.23 6.79 -3.08
C VAL A 16 1.76 6.72 -3.46
N ARG A 17 1.25 7.81 -4.02
CA ARG A 17 -0.11 7.86 -4.56
C ARG A 17 -0.09 7.65 -6.07
N ILE A 18 -0.86 6.67 -6.53
CA ILE A 18 -1.01 6.29 -7.93
C ILE A 18 -2.47 6.45 -8.38
N VAL A 19 -2.66 6.83 -9.63
CA VAL A 19 -3.99 6.89 -10.26
C VAL A 19 -4.17 5.64 -11.10
N TYR A 20 -5.33 4.98 -10.97
CA TYR A 20 -5.74 3.92 -11.88
C TYR A 20 -7.28 3.87 -12.01
N PRO A 21 -7.83 3.43 -13.16
CA PRO A 21 -9.27 3.40 -13.38
C PRO A 21 -9.98 2.39 -12.48
N ARG A 22 -11.30 2.49 -12.36
CA ARG A 22 -12.11 1.46 -11.67
C ARG A 22 -11.91 0.11 -12.36
N CYS A 23 -11.58 -0.90 -11.56
CA CYS A 23 -11.37 -2.25 -12.03
C CYS A 23 -11.73 -3.27 -10.94
N VAL A 24 -11.86 -4.53 -11.35
CA VAL A 24 -12.15 -5.65 -10.45
C VAL A 24 -10.97 -5.90 -9.49
N ALA A 25 -11.26 -6.46 -8.31
CA ALA A 25 -10.31 -6.59 -7.21
C ALA A 25 -8.94 -7.18 -7.61
N TRP A 26 -8.91 -8.24 -8.43
CA TRP A 26 -7.64 -8.86 -8.84
C TRP A 26 -6.78 -7.93 -9.72
N GLN A 27 -7.40 -7.10 -10.56
CA GLN A 27 -6.68 -6.10 -11.36
C GLN A 27 -6.10 -5.02 -10.46
N GLN A 28 -6.83 -4.60 -9.43
CA GLN A 28 -6.33 -3.66 -8.43
C GLN A 28 -5.10 -4.21 -7.71
N VAL A 29 -5.16 -5.47 -7.23
CA VAL A 29 -4.04 -6.15 -6.58
C VAL A 29 -2.81 -6.15 -7.50
N ALA A 30 -2.98 -6.53 -8.77
CA ALA A 30 -1.88 -6.54 -9.74
C ALA A 30 -1.30 -5.13 -9.98
N THR A 31 -2.14 -4.10 -10.09
CA THR A 31 -1.70 -2.70 -10.25
C THR A 31 -0.91 -2.22 -9.04
N LEU A 32 -1.42 -2.47 -7.82
CA LEU A 32 -0.75 -2.08 -6.57
C LEU A 32 0.60 -2.80 -6.40
N LEU A 33 0.66 -4.10 -6.71
CA LEU A 33 1.90 -4.89 -6.68
C LEU A 33 2.93 -4.42 -7.70
N LYS A 34 2.50 -4.11 -8.93
CA LYS A 34 3.38 -3.56 -9.96
C LYS A 34 3.99 -2.24 -9.48
N ALA A 35 3.16 -1.32 -9.00
CA ALA A 35 3.62 -0.03 -8.50
C ALA A 35 4.55 -0.19 -7.27
N PHE A 36 4.28 -1.14 -6.37
CA PHE A 36 5.20 -1.45 -5.28
C PHE A 36 6.58 -1.86 -5.80
N LYS A 37 6.65 -2.81 -6.74
CA LYS A 37 7.93 -3.28 -7.30
C LYS A 37 8.74 -2.16 -7.97
N GLU A 38 8.05 -1.21 -8.62
CA GLU A 38 8.69 -0.04 -9.22
C GLU A 38 9.19 0.99 -8.20
N GLN A 39 8.67 0.95 -6.96
CA GLN A 39 8.99 1.88 -5.89
C GLN A 39 9.82 1.26 -4.76
N GLN A 40 10.12 -0.04 -4.87
CA GLN A 40 10.82 -0.83 -3.87
C GLN A 40 12.26 -0.35 -3.76
N GLU A 41 12.60 0.16 -2.59
CA GLU A 41 13.95 0.65 -2.30
C GLU A 41 14.40 0.11 -0.93
N ALA A 42 15.70 -0.21 -0.83
CA ALA A 42 16.27 -0.81 0.37
C ALA A 42 16.31 0.14 1.58
N GLN A 43 16.04 1.43 1.40
CA GLN A 43 16.14 2.44 2.46
C GLN A 43 14.85 2.68 3.25
N PHE A 44 13.73 2.06 2.87
CA PHE A 44 12.44 2.23 3.54
C PHE A 44 12.02 0.97 4.28
N GLU A 45 11.74 1.10 5.57
CA GLU A 45 11.15 0.05 6.40
C GLU A 45 9.66 -0.11 6.09
N THR A 46 8.96 0.96 5.71
CA THR A 46 7.56 0.88 5.30
C THR A 46 7.37 1.56 3.95
N ILE A 47 6.72 0.85 3.02
CA ILE A 47 6.28 1.42 1.73
C ILE A 47 4.77 1.28 1.63
N ILE A 48 4.08 2.38 1.41
CA ILE A 48 2.63 2.42 1.20
C ILE A 48 2.36 2.87 -0.24
N ILE A 49 1.65 2.05 -1.00
CA ILE A 49 1.10 2.42 -2.30
C ILE A 49 -0.40 2.62 -2.15
N GLN A 50 -0.90 3.81 -2.48
CA GLN A 50 -2.33 4.13 -2.39
C GLN A 50 -2.89 4.47 -3.77
N GLY A 51 -3.94 3.78 -4.16
CA GLY A 51 -4.76 4.17 -5.30
C GLY A 51 -5.71 5.30 -4.93
N TYR A 52 -5.95 6.19 -5.89
CA TYR A 52 -7.00 7.22 -5.77
C TYR A 52 -7.60 7.53 -7.14
N TRP A 53 -8.81 8.09 -7.16
CA TRP A 53 -9.42 8.60 -8.39
C TRP A 53 -9.11 10.09 -8.57
N PRO A 54 -8.85 10.57 -9.80
CA PRO A 54 -8.53 11.98 -10.06
C PRO A 54 -9.63 12.96 -9.64
N GLN A 55 -10.86 12.45 -9.59
CA GLN A 55 -12.08 13.19 -9.29
C GLN A 55 -12.40 13.22 -7.79
N ASP A 56 -11.62 12.54 -6.94
CA ASP A 56 -11.72 12.64 -5.48
C ASP A 56 -10.84 13.82 -5.00
N PRO A 57 -11.42 14.98 -4.63
CA PRO A 57 -10.66 16.22 -4.44
C PRO A 57 -9.86 16.27 -3.13
N GLY A 58 -9.98 15.26 -2.28
CA GLY A 58 -9.40 15.25 -0.93
C GLY A 58 -8.10 14.46 -0.84
N GLY A 59 -7.08 15.07 -0.22
CA GLY A 59 -5.92 14.35 0.31
C GLY A 59 -6.27 13.21 1.27
N PHE A 60 -7.51 13.16 1.76
CA PHE A 60 -8.03 12.29 2.81
C PHE A 60 -9.26 11.44 2.40
N THR A 61 -9.72 11.54 1.15
CA THR A 61 -10.95 10.87 0.71
C THR A 61 -10.61 9.52 0.09
N PHE A 62 -11.07 8.45 0.76
CA PHE A 62 -11.22 7.06 0.33
C PHE A 62 -10.09 6.48 -0.55
N THR A 63 -9.37 5.47 -0.04
CA THR A 63 -8.39 4.74 -0.86
C THR A 63 -9.12 3.92 -1.91
N ASN A 64 -8.79 4.11 -3.20
CA ASN A 64 -9.12 3.14 -4.24
C ASN A 64 -8.06 2.04 -4.15
N GLY A 65 -8.12 1.23 -3.10
CA GLY A 65 -7.13 0.22 -2.77
C GLY A 65 -5.79 0.76 -2.21
N GLN A 66 -5.14 -0.08 -1.42
CA GLN A 66 -3.86 0.20 -0.77
C GLN A 66 -3.01 -1.07 -0.66
N LEU A 67 -1.71 -0.93 -0.88
CA LEU A 67 -0.70 -1.92 -0.48
C LEU A 67 0.19 -1.30 0.58
N THR A 68 0.41 -2.03 1.67
CA THR A 68 1.36 -1.71 2.73
C THR A 68 2.39 -2.83 2.80
N TYR A 69 3.65 -2.48 2.58
CA TYR A 69 4.81 -3.32 2.84
C TYR A 69 5.49 -2.84 4.11
N ASP A 70 5.75 -3.75 5.02
CA ASP A 70 6.55 -3.52 6.22
C ASP A 70 7.69 -4.52 6.26
N ARG A 71 8.92 -4.01 6.34
CA ARG A 71 10.13 -4.82 6.44
C ARG A 71 10.36 -5.29 7.87
N ALA A 72 10.87 -6.50 8.03
CA ALA A 72 11.40 -7.02 9.29
C ALA A 72 10.43 -6.87 10.48
N VAL A 73 9.15 -7.20 10.25
CA VAL A 73 8.11 -7.20 11.29
C VAL A 73 8.30 -8.42 12.18
N ARG A 74 8.22 -8.22 13.49
CA ARG A 74 8.22 -9.32 14.46
C ARG A 74 6.84 -9.97 14.50
N LEU A 75 6.74 -11.21 14.01
CA LEU A 75 5.52 -12.01 14.00
C LEU A 75 5.82 -13.37 14.64
N GLY A 76 5.17 -13.68 15.77
CA GLY A 76 5.28 -15.00 16.40
C GLY A 76 6.71 -15.44 16.76
N GLY A 77 7.63 -14.50 17.01
CA GLY A 77 9.05 -14.80 17.33
C GLY A 77 9.98 -14.86 16.11
N GLN A 78 9.46 -14.72 14.89
CA GLN A 78 10.23 -14.59 13.65
C GLN A 78 10.26 -13.14 13.17
N ILE A 79 11.23 -12.81 12.32
CA ILE A 79 11.37 -11.52 11.66
C ILE A 79 11.12 -11.75 10.17
N ASN A 80 9.98 -11.29 9.70
CA ASN A 80 9.51 -11.52 8.33
C ASN A 80 9.14 -10.20 7.67
N ASP A 81 9.20 -10.16 6.35
CA ASP A 81 8.61 -9.08 5.57
C ASP A 81 7.11 -9.30 5.45
N ARG A 82 6.32 -8.23 5.59
CA ARG A 82 4.86 -8.30 5.56
C ARG A 82 4.30 -7.47 4.41
N TYR A 83 3.42 -8.09 3.65
CA TYR A 83 2.63 -7.42 2.62
C TYR A 83 1.16 -7.47 3.01
N GLN A 84 0.50 -6.32 3.03
CA GLN A 84 -0.94 -6.21 3.21
C GLN A 84 -1.54 -5.46 2.02
N ILE A 85 -2.47 -6.09 1.33
CA ILE A 85 -3.17 -5.48 0.18
C ILE A 85 -4.65 -5.41 0.52
N GLU A 86 -5.25 -4.25 0.32
CA GLU A 86 -6.67 -4.00 0.51
C GLU A 86 -7.22 -3.35 -0.75
N THR A 87 -8.27 -3.91 -1.35
CA THR A 87 -8.87 -3.37 -2.59
C THR A 87 -10.03 -2.40 -2.31
N GLY A 88 -10.43 -2.27 -1.05
CA GLY A 88 -11.50 -1.38 -0.64
C GLY A 88 -10.97 -0.05 -0.10
N ASN A 89 -11.90 0.79 0.31
CA ASN A 89 -11.65 2.08 0.96
C ASN A 89 -11.67 2.02 2.50
N GLY A 90 -11.67 0.82 3.09
CA GLY A 90 -11.79 0.59 4.54
C GLY A 90 -13.22 0.60 5.09
N PHE A 91 -14.23 0.95 4.28
CA PHE A 91 -15.65 1.01 4.67
C PHE A 91 -16.54 0.05 3.87
N GLU A 92 -15.98 -0.63 2.86
CA GLU A 92 -16.73 -1.54 1.98
C GLU A 92 -16.92 -2.92 2.61
N VAL A 93 -18.14 -3.48 2.46
CA VAL A 93 -18.50 -4.83 2.89
C VAL A 93 -17.84 -5.91 2.00
N SER A 94 -17.51 -5.56 0.76
CA SER A 94 -16.89 -6.46 -0.22
C SER A 94 -15.48 -5.99 -0.56
N SER A 95 -14.50 -6.28 0.29
CA SER A 95 -13.08 -6.00 0.04
C SER A 95 -12.26 -7.29 0.04
N VAL A 96 -11.22 -7.33 -0.79
CA VAL A 96 -10.21 -8.39 -0.74
C VAL A 96 -9.07 -7.87 0.10
N ARG A 97 -8.78 -8.57 1.21
CA ARG A 97 -7.58 -8.37 2.02
C ARG A 97 -6.67 -9.59 1.89
N ILE A 98 -5.45 -9.35 1.43
CA ILE A 98 -4.39 -10.37 1.34
C ILE A 98 -3.29 -9.97 2.31
N VAL A 99 -2.89 -10.89 3.19
CA VAL A 99 -1.75 -10.72 4.09
C VAL A 99 -0.76 -11.84 3.80
N LEU A 100 0.46 -11.46 3.41
CA LEU A 100 1.56 -12.38 3.15
C LEU A 100 2.71 -12.05 4.11
N SER A 101 3.44 -13.08 4.52
CA SER A 101 4.66 -12.95 5.32
C SER A 101 5.73 -13.86 4.76
N GLU A 102 6.91 -13.31 4.49
CA GLU A 102 8.07 -14.01 3.90
C GLU A 102 9.29 -13.91 4.82
#